data_AF-A0A645HAA8-F1
#
_entry.id   AF-A0A645HAA8-F1
#
_cell.length_a   1.000
_cell.length_b   1.000
_cell.length_c   1.000
_cell.angle_alpha   90.00
_cell.angle_beta   90.00
_cell.angle_gamma   90.00
#
_symmetry.space_group_name_H-M   'P 1'
#
loop_
_entity.id
_entity.type
_entity.pdbx_description
1 polymer ?
#
loop_
_entity_poly.entity_id
_entity_poly.type
_entity_poly.pdbx_seq_one_letter_code
_entity_poly.pdbx_strand_id
1 'polypeptide(L)'
;MMAEGGKIDWAAHSNDGKADILEVLDFADAIEVAYQFYLKHPEETLIIVTADHETGGMSLGREKGYTLSLKELDPQTRSIDSDKSQKEQIKELNNKANIGWTTTSHSGTMVPIYSIGAGSQEFSGRMDNTDIPRKITKLLNVKF
;
A
#
# COMPACT_ATOMS: atom_id res chain seq x y z
N MET A 1 15.30 -9.72 5.85
CA MET A 1 14.85 -8.47 6.51
C MET A 1 13.36 -8.31 6.23
N MET A 2 12.60 -7.71 7.14
CA MET A 2 11.21 -7.30 6.90
C MET A 2 11.10 -5.81 7.22
N ALA A 3 10.41 -5.06 6.36
CA ALA A 3 10.11 -3.65 6.53
C ALA A 3 8.63 -3.41 6.17
N GLU A 4 7.95 -2.51 6.88
CA GLU A 4 6.50 -2.36 6.85
C GLU A 4 6.10 -0.88 6.72
N GLY A 5 5.27 -0.57 5.73
CA GLY A 5 4.58 0.72 5.58
C GLY A 5 3.21 0.72 6.26
N GLY A 6 3.16 0.44 7.57
CA GLY A 6 1.91 0.06 8.26
C GLY A 6 0.86 1.17 8.42
N LYS A 7 1.22 2.43 8.19
CA LYS A 7 0.29 3.56 8.32
C LYS A 7 -0.67 3.73 7.15
N ILE A 8 -0.40 3.08 6.02
CA ILE A 8 -1.34 3.03 4.88
C ILE A 8 -2.68 2.46 5.39
N ASP A 9 -2.63 1.37 6.14
CA ASP A 9 -3.81 0.75 6.77
C ASP A 9 -4.53 1.71 7.74
N TRP A 10 -3.80 2.43 8.59
CA TRP A 10 -4.39 3.34 9.58
C TRP A 10 -5.06 4.55 8.93
N ALA A 11 -4.44 5.10 7.88
CA ALA A 11 -5.02 6.19 7.09
C ALA A 11 -6.30 5.73 6.39
N ALA A 12 -6.29 4.52 5.82
CA ALA A 12 -7.44 3.89 5.18
C ALA A 12 -8.59 3.62 6.16
N HIS A 13 -8.31 3.12 7.38
CA HIS A 13 -9.32 2.97 8.43
C HIS A 13 -10.02 4.29 8.79
N SER A 14 -9.30 5.40 8.67
CA SER A 14 -9.83 6.75 8.92
C SER A 14 -10.51 7.37 7.69
N ASN A 15 -10.47 6.71 6.53
CA ASN A 15 -10.83 7.24 5.21
C ASN A 15 -10.12 8.57 4.92
N ASP A 16 -8.82 8.66 5.26
CA ASP A 16 -8.00 9.85 5.06
C ASP A 16 -7.24 9.74 3.73
N GLY A 17 -7.84 10.24 2.64
CA GLY A 17 -7.34 10.00 1.28
C GLY A 17 -6.00 10.65 0.98
N LYS A 18 -5.68 11.80 1.58
CA LYS A 18 -4.35 12.40 1.38
C LYS A 18 -3.30 11.64 2.16
N ALA A 19 -3.57 11.31 3.42
CA ALA A 19 -2.61 10.59 4.23
C ALA A 19 -2.33 9.20 3.64
N ASP A 20 -3.36 8.48 3.18
CA ASP A 20 -3.21 7.18 2.52
C ASP A 20 -2.26 7.26 1.32
N ILE A 21 -2.51 8.20 0.40
CA ILE A 21 -1.66 8.42 -0.78
C ILE A 21 -0.22 8.76 -0.39
N LEU A 22 -0.03 9.65 0.60
CA LEU A 22 1.31 10.04 1.03
C LEU A 22 2.06 8.88 1.72
N GLU A 23 1.40 8.07 2.52
CA GLU A 23 2.01 6.90 3.17
C GLU A 23 2.39 5.82 2.13
N VAL A 24 1.64 5.67 1.04
CA VAL A 24 2.04 4.83 -0.11
C VAL A 24 3.30 5.36 -0.79
N LEU A 25 3.42 6.69 -0.96
CA LEU A 25 4.62 7.32 -1.51
C LEU A 25 5.82 7.17 -0.58
N ASP A 26 5.63 7.35 0.73
CA ASP A 26 6.67 7.14 1.75
C ASP A 26 7.14 5.67 1.75
N PHE A 27 6.23 4.71 1.57
CA PHE A 27 6.61 3.30 1.42
C PHE A 27 7.37 3.04 0.11
N ALA A 28 7.00 3.71 -0.99
CA ALA A 28 7.74 3.63 -2.25
C ALA A 28 9.18 4.15 -2.10
N ASP A 29 9.40 5.23 -1.34
CA ASP A 29 10.74 5.74 -1.03
C ASP A 29 11.56 4.72 -0.21
N ALA A 30 10.93 3.99 0.71
CA ALA A 30 11.61 2.91 1.43
C ALA A 30 11.98 1.72 0.51
N ILE A 31 11.10 1.37 -0.43
CA ILE A 31 11.36 0.35 -1.45
C ILE A 31 12.55 0.77 -2.33
N GLU A 32 12.66 2.05 -2.68
CA GLU A 32 13.76 2.57 -3.49
C GLU A 32 15.12 2.29 -2.81
N VAL A 33 15.22 2.43 -1.49
CA VAL A 33 16.44 2.08 -0.75
C VAL A 33 16.82 0.59 -0.92
N ALA A 34 15.83 -0.30 -0.79
CA ALA A 34 16.04 -1.74 -1.02
C ALA A 34 16.41 -2.03 -2.48
N TYR A 35 15.77 -1.34 -3.43
CA TYR A 35 16.06 -1.47 -4.86
C TYR A 35 17.49 -1.04 -5.20
N GLN A 36 17.98 0.07 -4.61
CA GLN A 36 19.37 0.50 -4.76
C GLN A 36 20.38 -0.49 -4.19
N PHE A 37 20.02 -1.25 -3.14
CA PHE A 37 20.82 -2.37 -2.67
C PHE A 37 20.82 -3.53 -3.67
N TYR A 38 19.64 -3.91 -4.19
CA TYR A 38 19.51 -4.93 -5.22
C TYR A 38 20.35 -4.63 -6.47
N LEU A 39 20.40 -3.38 -6.94
CA LEU A 39 21.21 -3.00 -8.11
C LEU A 39 22.71 -3.29 -7.94
N LYS A 40 23.20 -3.33 -6.70
CA LYS A 40 24.60 -3.68 -6.37
C LYS A 40 24.82 -5.18 -6.19
N HIS A 41 23.75 -5.91 -5.87
CA HIS A 41 23.77 -7.32 -5.44
C HIS A 41 22.67 -8.16 -6.13
N PRO A 42 22.51 -8.12 -7.46
CA PRO A 42 21.29 -8.61 -8.12
C PRO A 42 21.13 -10.14 -8.07
N GLU A 43 22.23 -10.89 -8.01
CA GLU A 43 22.24 -12.36 -8.00
C GLU A 43 22.00 -12.97 -6.60
N GLU A 44 22.15 -12.17 -5.54
CA GLU A 44 22.03 -12.63 -4.15
C GLU A 44 20.90 -11.91 -3.37
N THR A 45 20.19 -10.99 -4.03
CA THR A 45 19.10 -10.23 -3.43
C THR A 45 17.77 -10.59 -4.07
N LEU A 46 16.81 -10.95 -3.23
CA LEU A 46 15.40 -11.07 -3.58
C LEU A 46 14.60 -9.99 -2.85
N ILE A 47 13.88 -9.17 -3.61
CA ILE A 47 12.91 -8.22 -3.06
C ILE A 47 11.52 -8.75 -3.38
N ILE A 48 10.65 -8.80 -2.37
CA ILE A 48 9.23 -9.12 -2.48
C ILE A 48 8.47 -7.98 -1.80
N VAL A 49 7.49 -7.41 -2.48
CA VAL A 49 6.58 -6.38 -1.96
C VAL A 49 5.15 -6.87 -2.14
N THR A 50 4.38 -6.88 -1.07
CA THR A 50 2.95 -7.26 -1.06
C THR A 50 2.25 -6.47 0.03
N ALA A 51 0.92 -6.51 0.03
CA ALA A 51 0.13 -6.16 1.20
C ALA A 51 -0.32 -7.41 1.95
N ASP A 52 -0.72 -7.24 3.20
CA ASP A 52 -1.40 -8.23 4.02
C ASP A 52 -2.92 -8.25 3.76
N HIS A 53 -3.51 -7.07 3.54
CA HIS A 53 -4.89 -6.88 3.06
C HIS A 53 -5.11 -5.48 2.42
N GLU A 54 -6.29 -5.24 1.85
CA GLU A 54 -6.77 -3.90 1.52
C GLU A 54 -7.65 -3.37 2.65
N THR A 55 -7.65 -2.05 2.84
CA THR A 55 -8.43 -1.39 3.88
C THR A 55 -9.22 -0.21 3.32
N GLY A 56 -10.45 -0.02 3.82
CA GLY A 56 -11.32 1.11 3.47
C GLY A 56 -12.15 0.92 2.19
N GLY A 57 -11.73 0.04 1.28
CA GLY A 57 -12.37 -0.13 -0.03
C GLY A 57 -12.29 1.17 -0.83
N MET A 58 -11.08 1.71 -0.96
CA MET A 58 -10.81 2.99 -1.60
C MET A 58 -11.10 2.93 -3.11
N SER A 59 -11.69 3.97 -3.68
CA SER A 59 -11.90 4.09 -5.12
C SER A 59 -11.46 5.44 -5.68
N LEU A 60 -10.82 5.41 -6.85
CA LEU A 60 -10.47 6.60 -7.64
C LEU A 60 -11.65 6.98 -8.54
N GLY A 61 -12.65 7.58 -7.92
CA GLY A 61 -13.94 7.90 -8.51
C GLY A 61 -15.05 7.64 -7.48
N ARG A 62 -15.97 8.60 -7.36
CA ARG A 62 -17.05 8.58 -6.37
C ARG A 62 -18.42 8.78 -6.99
N GLU A 63 -18.55 9.76 -7.86
CA GLU A 63 -19.81 10.14 -8.50
C GLU A 63 -19.79 9.87 -10.01
N LYS A 64 -20.91 10.16 -10.69
CA LYS A 64 -20.97 10.03 -12.15
C LYS A 64 -19.97 10.99 -12.79
N GLY A 65 -19.02 10.42 -13.52
CA GLY A 65 -17.98 11.16 -14.22
C GLY A 65 -16.67 10.37 -14.20
N TYR A 66 -15.75 10.71 -15.11
CA TYR A 66 -14.40 10.16 -15.14
C TYR A 66 -13.39 11.23 -14.71
N THR A 67 -13.60 11.79 -13.52
CA THR A 67 -12.82 12.90 -12.98
C THR A 67 -12.23 12.53 -11.63
N LEU A 68 -10.94 12.81 -11.46
CA LEU A 68 -10.22 12.70 -10.19
C LEU A 68 -9.48 14.02 -9.98
N SER A 69 -9.73 14.69 -8.85
CA SER A 69 -9.26 16.07 -8.61
C SER A 69 -8.33 16.13 -7.40
N LEU A 70 -7.17 15.47 -7.49
CA LEU A 70 -6.25 15.32 -6.34
C LEU A 70 -5.79 16.65 -5.71
N LYS A 71 -5.75 17.74 -6.48
CA LYS A 71 -5.43 19.09 -5.96
C LYS A 71 -6.37 19.58 -4.87
N GLU A 72 -7.60 19.06 -4.82
CA GLU A 72 -8.55 19.40 -3.75
C GLU A 72 -8.08 18.90 -2.38
N LEU A 73 -7.12 17.97 -2.33
CA LEU A 73 -6.49 17.51 -1.09
C LEU A 73 -5.38 18.45 -0.60
N ASP A 74 -4.86 19.37 -1.42
CA ASP A 74 -3.73 20.25 -1.08
C ASP A 74 -3.89 20.99 0.27
N PRO A 75 -5.08 21.50 0.66
CA PRO A 75 -5.26 22.20 1.93
C PRO A 75 -5.04 21.34 3.19
N GLN A 76 -5.13 20.02 3.11
CA GLN A 76 -4.89 19.15 4.27
C GLN A 76 -3.40 19.12 4.60
N THR A 77 -3.03 19.56 5.80
CA THR A 77 -1.62 19.67 6.23
C THR A 77 -1.21 18.66 7.30
N ARG A 78 -2.17 17.88 7.83
CA ARG A 78 -1.93 16.84 8.82
C ARG A 78 -3.01 15.76 8.71
N SER A 79 -2.73 14.55 9.21
CA SER A 79 -3.66 13.41 9.13
C SER A 79 -4.72 13.44 10.25
N ILE A 80 -5.81 12.71 10.06
CA ILE A 80 -6.84 12.48 11.10
C ILE A 80 -6.22 11.87 12.37
N ASP A 81 -5.23 10.98 12.20
CA ASP A 81 -4.53 10.35 13.34
C ASP A 81 -3.85 11.39 14.23
N SER A 82 -3.22 12.40 13.61
CA SER A 82 -2.57 13.51 14.33
C SER A 82 -3.56 14.53 14.91
N ASP A 83 -4.73 14.70 14.31
CA ASP A 83 -5.73 15.70 14.71
C ASP A 83 -7.15 15.28 14.29
N LYS A 84 -7.83 14.58 15.22
CA LYS A 84 -9.17 14.02 15.00
C LYS A 84 -10.24 15.07 14.72
N SER A 85 -10.00 16.34 15.03
CA SER A 85 -10.98 17.42 14.81
C SER A 85 -11.22 17.71 13.32
N GLN A 86 -10.28 17.35 12.44
CA GLN A 86 -10.37 17.60 11.00
C GLN A 86 -11.18 16.56 10.22
N LYS A 87 -11.74 15.55 10.88
CA LYS A 87 -12.44 14.43 10.22
C LYS A 87 -13.49 14.88 9.19
N GLU A 88 -14.34 15.84 9.54
CA GLU A 88 -15.38 16.33 8.62
C GLU A 88 -14.80 17.15 7.46
N GLN A 89 -13.76 17.95 7.71
CA GLN A 89 -13.05 18.67 6.65
C GLN A 89 -12.41 17.71 5.66
N ILE A 90 -11.71 16.67 6.14
CA ILE A 90 -11.04 15.67 5.29
C ILE A 90 -12.06 14.88 4.46
N LYS A 91 -13.23 14.56 5.05
CA LYS A 91 -14.34 13.98 4.30
C LYS A 91 -14.82 14.88 3.16
N GLU A 92 -14.91 16.19 3.39
CA GLU A 92 -15.27 17.16 2.35
C GLU A 92 -14.21 17.21 1.24
N LEU A 93 -12.92 17.21 1.61
CA LEU A 93 -11.81 17.21 0.64
C LEU A 93 -11.82 15.93 -0.21
N ASN A 94 -12.04 14.76 0.39
CA ASN A 94 -12.20 13.50 -0.36
C ASN A 94 -13.35 13.58 -1.37
N ASN A 95 -14.49 14.14 -0.97
CA ASN A 95 -15.64 14.30 -1.88
C ASN A 95 -15.28 15.21 -3.06
N LYS A 96 -14.65 16.36 -2.80
CA LYS A 96 -14.18 17.30 -3.84
C LYS A 96 -13.14 16.65 -4.76
N ALA A 97 -12.27 15.81 -4.20
CA ALA A 97 -11.26 15.07 -4.94
C ALA A 97 -11.82 13.89 -5.75
N ASN A 98 -13.10 13.53 -5.57
CA ASN A 98 -13.74 12.32 -6.10
C ASN A 98 -13.11 11.00 -5.61
N ILE A 99 -12.65 10.96 -4.36
CA ILE A 99 -12.18 9.72 -3.71
C ILE A 99 -13.37 9.07 -2.99
N GLY A 100 -13.62 7.80 -3.33
CA GLY A 100 -14.66 6.98 -2.71
C GLY A 100 -14.09 6.05 -1.64
N TRP A 101 -14.94 5.68 -0.70
CA TRP A 101 -14.67 4.73 0.39
C TRP A 101 -15.94 3.94 0.65
N THR A 102 -15.80 2.64 0.94
CA THR A 102 -16.96 1.75 1.15
C THR A 102 -17.09 1.26 2.58
N THR A 103 -15.99 1.28 3.35
CA THR A 103 -15.95 0.81 4.73
C THR A 103 -14.94 1.64 5.55
N THR A 104 -14.82 1.33 6.84
CA THR A 104 -13.71 1.77 7.73
C THR A 104 -12.97 0.56 8.29
N SER A 105 -13.13 -0.59 7.64
CA SER A 105 -12.54 -1.89 7.98
C SER A 105 -11.81 -2.45 6.76
N HIS A 106 -11.29 -3.66 6.86
CA HIS A 106 -10.60 -4.32 5.75
C HIS A 106 -11.59 -4.76 4.66
N SER A 107 -11.10 -4.94 3.44
CA SER A 107 -11.82 -5.60 2.35
C SER A 107 -11.11 -6.88 1.89
N GLY A 108 -11.87 -7.78 1.28
CA GLY A 108 -11.38 -9.09 0.84
C GLY A 108 -10.85 -9.12 -0.59
N THR A 109 -10.42 -7.98 -1.14
CA THR A 109 -9.84 -7.96 -2.49
C THR A 109 -8.50 -8.70 -2.52
N MET A 110 -8.14 -9.25 -3.69
CA MET A 110 -6.80 -9.79 -3.89
C MET A 110 -5.80 -8.64 -3.89
N VAL A 111 -4.74 -8.78 -3.11
CA VAL A 111 -3.62 -7.83 -3.09
C VAL A 111 -2.54 -8.23 -4.11
N PRO A 112 -1.83 -7.26 -4.70
CA PRO A 112 -0.75 -7.56 -5.62
C PRO A 112 0.49 -8.07 -4.88
N ILE A 113 1.26 -8.90 -5.55
CA ILE A 113 2.64 -9.25 -5.17
C ILE A 113 3.58 -8.79 -6.29
N TYR A 114 4.61 -8.05 -5.92
CA TYR A 114 5.71 -7.64 -6.79
C TYR A 114 6.97 -8.33 -6.32
N SER A 115 7.82 -8.76 -7.25
CA SER A 115 9.11 -9.36 -6.89
C SER A 115 10.17 -9.10 -7.95
N ILE A 116 11.43 -9.02 -7.51
CA ILE A 116 12.60 -8.88 -8.38
C ILE A 116 13.84 -9.53 -7.75
N GLY A 117 14.74 -10.01 -8.59
CA GLY A 117 16.02 -10.59 -8.19
C GLY A 117 16.00 -12.10 -8.02
N ALA A 118 16.85 -12.61 -7.14
CA ALA A 118 17.15 -14.04 -7.03
C ALA A 118 15.89 -14.88 -6.72
N GLY A 119 15.43 -15.67 -7.68
CA GLY A 119 14.26 -16.55 -7.50
C GLY A 119 12.90 -15.84 -7.62
N SER A 120 12.84 -14.60 -8.12
CA SER A 120 11.59 -13.83 -8.21
C SER A 120 10.51 -14.49 -9.08
N GLN A 121 10.90 -15.31 -10.05
CA GLN A 121 9.97 -16.06 -10.91
C GLN A 121 9.01 -16.98 -10.13
N GLU A 122 9.41 -17.41 -8.92
CA GLU A 122 8.59 -18.26 -8.04
C GLU A 122 7.35 -17.55 -7.49
N PHE A 123 7.31 -16.21 -7.58
CA PHE A 123 6.24 -15.34 -7.06
C PHE A 123 5.34 -14.75 -8.17
N SER A 124 5.35 -15.36 -9.35
CA SER A 124 4.44 -15.00 -10.45
C SER A 124 3.12 -15.77 -10.37
N GLY A 125 2.05 -15.15 -10.87
CA GLY A 125 0.72 -15.75 -10.90
C GLY A 125 -0.07 -15.54 -9.60
N ARG A 126 -1.13 -16.34 -9.42
CA ARG A 126 -1.98 -16.30 -8.21
C ARG A 126 -1.43 -17.30 -7.19
N MET A 127 -1.37 -16.89 -5.94
CA MET A 127 -0.96 -17.74 -4.82
C MET A 127 -1.66 -17.33 -3.53
N ASP A 128 -1.66 -18.22 -2.56
CA ASP A 128 -2.10 -17.92 -1.21
C ASP A 128 -0.99 -17.20 -0.43
N ASN A 129 -1.34 -16.37 0.55
CA ASN A 129 -0.32 -15.66 1.34
C ASN A 129 0.57 -16.63 2.15
N THR A 130 0.09 -17.85 2.45
CA THR A 130 0.89 -18.89 3.11
C THR A 130 1.94 -19.51 2.19
N ASP A 131 1.81 -19.36 0.87
CA ASP A 131 2.82 -19.81 -0.09
C ASP A 131 4.08 -18.93 -0.06
N ILE A 132 3.93 -17.63 0.28
CA ILE A 132 5.03 -16.66 0.30
C ILE A 132 6.16 -17.11 1.25
N PRO A 133 5.92 -17.32 2.56
CA PRO A 133 7.00 -17.70 3.45
C PRO A 133 7.53 -19.12 3.13
N ARG A 134 6.71 -20.03 2.59
CA ARG A 134 7.17 -21.37 2.16
C ARG A 134 8.14 -21.30 0.98
N LYS A 135 7.87 -20.42 0.01
CA LYS A 135 8.76 -20.17 -1.13
C LYS A 135 10.05 -19.49 -0.68
N ILE A 136 9.96 -18.52 0.23
CA ILE A 136 11.15 -17.85 0.82
C ILE A 136 12.05 -18.87 1.53
N THR A 137 11.52 -19.73 2.40
CA THR A 137 12.35 -20.72 3.12
C THR A 137 12.98 -21.73 2.18
N LYS A 138 12.26 -22.17 1.14
CA LYS A 138 12.79 -23.03 0.07
C LYS A 138 13.98 -22.38 -0.65
N LEU A 139 13.87 -21.11 -1.04
CA LEU A 139 14.96 -20.37 -1.72
C LEU A 139 16.18 -20.18 -0.82
N LEU A 140 15.97 -19.96 0.47
CA LEU A 140 17.03 -19.84 1.46
C LEU A 140 17.63 -21.18 1.92
N ASN A 141 17.10 -22.31 1.42
CA ASN A 141 17.46 -23.65 1.87
C ASN A 141 17.36 -23.82 3.41
N VAL A 142 16.31 -23.25 4.00
CA VAL A 142 15.98 -23.39 5.42
C VAL A 142 14.68 -24.16 5.60
N LYS A 143 14.56 -24.90 6.70
CA LYS A 143 13.33 -25.64 6.99
C LYS A 143 12.20 -24.64 7.33
N PHE A 144 11.04 -24.85 6.73
CA PHE A 144 9.80 -24.16 7.09
C PHE A 144 9.26 -24.66 8.43
#